data_AF-A0A850GWY3-F1
#
_entry.id   AF-A0A850GWY3-F1
#
_cell.length_a   1.000
_cell.length_b   1.000
_cell.length_c   1.000
_cell.angle_alpha   90.00
_cell.angle_beta   90.00
_cell.angle_gamma   90.00
#
_symmetry.space_group_name_H-M   'P 1'
#
loop_
_entity.id
_entity.type
_entity.pdbx_description
1 polymer ?
#
loop_
_entity_poly.entity_id
_entity_poly.type
_entity_poly.pdbx_seq_one_letter_code
_entity_poly.pdbx_strand_id
1 'polypeptide(L)'
;MIFLVVCYPGSVLIAWIIPALLAVGIVGSAYFLEIDVPVTGEDGILKAATSLFTVAGGFFVAALTVLITNDHAVLNSTFVGEDKPRVRSETDPLTRKRFLSLLFGYLSFASFSIVVACLVATVYSDYFLSLRESGLKSAVAYLLAYFGTFTAFQLFLLALVGLHYLTDRLHRSDGRATFKVTPPKAD
;
A
#
# COMPACT_ATOMS: atom_id res chain seq x y z
N MET A 1 8.92 -6.69 -4.94
CA MET A 1 8.40 -8.03 -5.31
C MET A 1 7.90 -8.89 -4.13
N ILE A 2 8.06 -8.49 -2.85
CA ILE A 2 7.77 -9.37 -1.70
C ILE A 2 6.27 -9.53 -1.37
N PHE A 3 5.43 -8.49 -1.59
CA PHE A 3 3.99 -8.58 -1.29
C PHE A 3 3.13 -9.16 -2.42
N LEU A 4 3.65 -9.16 -3.65
CA LEU A 4 2.94 -9.70 -4.83
C LEU A 4 2.77 -11.24 -4.79
N VAL A 5 3.30 -11.88 -3.74
CA VAL A 5 3.31 -13.32 -3.53
C VAL A 5 2.11 -13.77 -2.67
N VAL A 6 1.36 -12.84 -2.07
CA VAL A 6 0.17 -13.15 -1.27
C VAL A 6 -1.09 -13.05 -2.13
N CYS A 7 -1.56 -14.19 -2.64
CA CYS A 7 -2.84 -14.29 -3.35
C CYS A 7 -3.99 -14.34 -2.34
N TYR A 8 -4.86 -13.33 -2.34
CA TYR A 8 -6.22 -13.44 -1.81
C TYR A 8 -7.22 -13.04 -2.92
N PRO A 9 -8.40 -13.66 -3.01
CA PRO A 9 -9.37 -13.37 -4.06
C PRO A 9 -9.78 -11.88 -3.97
N GLY A 10 -9.52 -11.12 -5.03
CA GLY A 10 -9.80 -9.66 -5.10
C GLY A 10 -8.59 -8.74 -4.88
N SER A 11 -7.40 -9.26 -4.56
CA SER A 11 -6.21 -8.44 -4.31
C SER A 11 -5.78 -7.60 -5.52
N VAL A 12 -5.93 -8.13 -6.73
CA VAL A 12 -5.59 -7.45 -7.97
C VAL A 12 -6.57 -6.31 -8.28
N LEU A 13 -7.86 -6.48 -7.96
CA LEU A 13 -8.88 -5.44 -8.16
C LEU A 13 -8.57 -4.20 -7.31
N ILE A 14 -8.29 -4.40 -6.02
CA ILE A 14 -8.02 -3.31 -5.08
C ILE A 14 -6.64 -2.68 -5.32
N ALA A 15 -5.63 -3.49 -5.65
CA ALA A 15 -4.26 -2.98 -5.77
C ALA A 15 -3.94 -2.35 -7.14
N TRP A 16 -4.72 -2.63 -8.19
CA TRP A 16 -4.42 -2.17 -9.54
C TRP A 16 -5.58 -1.47 -10.24
N ILE A 17 -6.79 -2.05 -10.21
CA ILE A 17 -7.92 -1.53 -10.99
C ILE A 17 -8.49 -0.25 -10.35
N ILE A 18 -8.74 -0.25 -9.04
CA ILE A 18 -9.31 0.92 -8.35
C ILE A 18 -8.35 2.14 -8.39
N PRO A 19 -7.05 2.00 -8.06
CA PRO A 19 -6.11 3.13 -8.14
C PRO A 19 -5.95 3.68 -9.55
N ALA A 20 -5.95 2.81 -10.57
CA ALA A 20 -5.85 3.24 -11.96
C ALA A 20 -7.07 4.07 -12.37
N LEU A 21 -8.28 3.61 -12.04
CA LEU A 21 -9.51 4.31 -12.39
C LEU A 21 -9.60 5.69 -11.71
N LEU A 22 -9.21 5.79 -10.43
CA LEU A 22 -9.16 7.06 -9.70
C LEU A 22 -8.09 8.01 -10.27
N ALA A 23 -6.91 7.49 -10.60
CA ALA A 23 -5.84 8.29 -11.19
C ALA A 23 -6.21 8.83 -12.58
N VAL A 24 -6.84 8.00 -13.42
CA VAL A 24 -7.37 8.44 -14.72
C VAL A 24 -8.43 9.52 -14.53
N GLY A 25 -9.33 9.37 -13.56
CA GLY A 25 -10.37 10.37 -13.28
C GLY A 25 -9.78 11.73 -12.89
N ILE A 26 -8.79 11.76 -12.00
CA ILE A 26 -8.17 13.00 -11.52
C ILE A 26 -7.34 13.66 -12.63
N VAL A 27 -6.44 12.91 -13.28
CA VAL A 27 -5.60 13.46 -14.34
C VAL A 27 -6.42 13.83 -15.58
N GLY A 28 -7.43 13.03 -15.92
CA GLY A 28 -8.36 13.33 -17.01
C GLY A 28 -9.18 14.59 -16.76
N SER A 29 -9.63 14.81 -15.52
CA SER A 29 -10.29 16.07 -15.14
C SER A 29 -9.33 17.26 -15.22
N ALA A 30 -8.08 17.11 -14.78
CA ALA A 30 -7.08 18.18 -14.87
C ALA A 30 -6.76 18.55 -16.34
N TYR A 31 -6.70 17.55 -17.22
CA TYR A 31 -6.53 17.76 -18.67
C TYR A 31 -7.72 18.51 -19.28
N PHE A 32 -8.95 18.15 -18.91
CA PHE A 32 -10.16 18.80 -19.44
C PHE A 32 -10.32 20.25 -18.96
N LEU A 33 -9.82 20.58 -17.78
CA LEU A 33 -9.85 21.94 -17.23
C LEU A 33 -8.62 22.80 -17.62
N GLU A 34 -7.70 22.28 -18.45
CA GLU A 34 -6.46 22.95 -18.85
C GLU A 34 -5.68 23.53 -17.66
N ILE A 35 -5.71 22.83 -16.51
CA ILE A 35 -4.97 23.27 -15.33
C ILE A 35 -3.50 23.04 -15.59
N ASP A 36 -2.71 24.12 -15.65
CA ASP A 36 -1.26 24.02 -15.65
C ASP A 36 -0.84 23.30 -14.37
N VAL A 37 -0.38 22.07 -14.51
CA VAL A 37 0.07 21.25 -13.38
C VAL A 37 1.52 21.61 -13.11
N PRO A 38 1.85 22.38 -12.05
CA PRO A 38 3.24 22.64 -11.70
C PRO A 38 3.87 21.31 -11.23
N VAL A 39 4.62 20.67 -12.12
CA VAL A 39 5.33 19.42 -11.79
C VAL A 39 6.59 19.71 -10.98
N THR A 40 7.25 20.84 -11.26
CA THR A 40 8.50 21.30 -10.62
C THR A 40 8.34 22.74 -10.13
N GLY A 41 8.61 23.00 -8.85
CA GLY A 41 8.45 24.31 -8.19
C GLY A 41 8.23 24.19 -6.68
N GLU A 42 8.17 25.33 -5.96
CA GLU A 42 7.97 25.33 -4.50
C GLU A 42 6.64 24.72 -4.04
N ASP A 43 5.62 24.75 -4.90
CA ASP A 43 4.29 24.14 -4.74
C ASP A 43 4.08 22.92 -5.67
N GLY A 44 5.17 22.35 -6.20
CA GLY A 44 5.10 21.27 -7.17
C GLY A 44 4.56 19.97 -6.58
N ILE A 45 3.84 19.20 -7.40
CA ILE A 45 3.29 17.89 -7.02
C ILE A 45 4.37 16.93 -6.50
N LEU A 46 5.60 17.01 -7.03
CA LEU A 46 6.73 16.20 -6.57
C LEU A 46 7.07 16.44 -5.10
N LYS A 47 7.03 17.69 -4.64
CA LYS A 47 7.35 18.04 -3.25
C LYS A 47 6.24 17.58 -2.30
N ALA A 48 4.98 17.78 -2.68
CA ALA A 48 3.84 17.30 -1.93
C ALA A 48 3.83 15.76 -1.82
N ALA A 49 4.10 15.06 -2.92
CA ALA A 49 4.22 13.61 -2.95
C ALA A 49 5.37 13.12 -2.05
N THR A 50 6.54 13.75 -2.14
CA THR A 50 7.71 13.39 -1.31
C THR A 50 7.39 13.53 0.18
N SER A 51 6.76 14.63 0.58
CA SER A 51 6.34 14.85 1.98
C SER A 51 5.36 13.78 2.45
N LEU A 52 4.30 13.54 1.66
CA LEU A 52 3.28 12.55 1.99
C LEU A 52 3.87 11.13 2.13
N PHE A 53 4.68 10.70 1.16
CA PHE A 53 5.27 9.37 1.18
C PHE A 53 6.34 9.20 2.25
N THR A 54 7.05 10.26 2.64
CA THR A 54 8.00 10.20 3.76
C THR A 54 7.26 9.94 5.07
N VAL A 55 6.19 10.69 5.34
CA VAL A 55 5.35 10.51 6.54
C VAL A 55 4.69 9.13 6.54
N ALA A 56 4.12 8.72 5.40
CA ALA A 56 3.50 7.41 5.25
C ALA A 56 4.51 6.28 5.47
N GLY A 57 5.71 6.39 4.91
CA GLY A 57 6.81 5.43 5.10
C GLY A 57 7.18 5.27 6.58
N GLY A 58 7.34 6.38 7.31
CA GLY A 58 7.59 6.36 8.74
C GLY A 58 6.46 5.71 9.54
N PHE A 59 5.21 6.05 9.22
CA PHE A 59 4.03 5.45 9.84
C PHE A 59 3.98 3.92 9.65
N PHE A 60 4.24 3.43 8.44
CA PHE A 60 4.23 2.00 8.15
C PHE A 60 5.36 1.24 8.87
N VAL A 61 6.55 1.85 9.03
CA VAL A 61 7.63 1.28 9.85
C VAL A 61 7.25 1.22 11.34
N ALA A 62 6.58 2.25 11.85
CA ALA A 62 6.09 2.26 13.22
C ALA A 62 5.04 1.15 13.44
N ALA A 63 4.06 1.03 12.54
CA ALA A 63 3.05 -0.03 12.57
C ALA A 63 3.69 -1.43 12.50
N LEU A 64 4.70 -1.61 11.65
CA LEU A 64 5.46 -2.86 11.56
C LEU A 64 6.16 -3.21 12.88
N THR A 65 6.82 -2.23 13.51
CA THR A 65 7.47 -2.41 14.80
C THR A 65 6.47 -2.86 15.87
N VAL A 66 5.32 -2.18 15.96
CA VAL A 66 4.25 -2.54 16.91
C VAL A 66 3.75 -3.96 16.66
N LEU A 67 3.56 -4.36 15.40
CA LEU A 67 3.13 -5.72 15.08
C LEU A 67 4.16 -6.78 15.48
N ILE A 68 5.45 -6.49 15.32
CA ILE A 68 6.53 -7.41 15.67
C ILE A 68 6.64 -7.55 17.19
N THR A 69 6.61 -6.44 17.93
CA THR A 69 6.75 -6.43 19.40
C THR A 69 5.50 -6.87 20.13
N ASN A 70 4.32 -6.69 19.55
CA ASN A 70 3.06 -7.13 20.15
C ASN A 70 2.88 -8.64 19.99
N ASP A 71 2.76 -9.35 21.12
CA ASP A 71 2.57 -10.81 21.18
C ASP A 71 1.08 -11.16 21.39
N HIS A 72 0.22 -10.63 20.52
CA HIS A 72 -1.22 -10.85 20.64
C HIS A 72 -1.62 -12.22 20.07
N ALA A 73 -2.26 -13.07 20.87
CA ALA A 73 -2.62 -14.45 20.50
C ALA A 73 -3.46 -14.54 19.19
N VAL A 74 -4.32 -13.54 18.94
CA VAL A 74 -5.13 -13.46 17.71
C VAL A 74 -4.27 -13.19 16.47
N LEU A 75 -3.20 -12.38 16.60
CA LEU A 75 -2.30 -12.07 15.49
C LEU A 75 -1.36 -13.24 15.18
N ASN A 76 -0.98 -14.00 16.21
CA ASN A 76 -0.17 -15.22 16.04
C ASN A 76 -0.97 -16.40 15.46
N SER A 77 -2.30 -16.30 15.41
CA SER A 77 -3.13 -17.34 14.80
C SER A 77 -2.93 -17.44 13.29
N THR A 78 -3.09 -18.64 12.75
CA THR A 78 -3.10 -18.90 11.31
C THR A 78 -4.45 -18.52 10.71
N PHE A 79 -4.47 -18.26 9.39
CA PHE A 79 -5.73 -18.08 8.68
C PHE A 79 -6.56 -19.37 8.73
N VAL A 80 -7.85 -19.23 9.10
CA VAL A 80 -8.84 -20.32 9.15
C VAL A 80 -9.80 -20.12 7.98
N GLY A 81 -10.09 -21.18 7.21
CA GLY A 81 -10.93 -21.13 6.00
C GLY A 81 -10.28 -21.84 4.80
N GLU A 82 -11.04 -22.05 3.72
CA GLU A 82 -10.55 -22.64 2.45
C GLU A 82 -9.70 -21.64 1.63
N ASP A 83 -10.03 -20.34 1.70
CA ASP A 83 -9.31 -19.24 1.03
C ASP A 83 -8.14 -18.68 1.88
N LYS A 84 -7.18 -19.54 2.23
CA LYS A 84 -5.99 -19.09 2.98
C LYS A 84 -5.05 -18.30 2.06
N PRO A 85 -4.64 -17.07 2.43
CA PRO A 85 -3.55 -16.40 1.73
C PRO A 85 -2.27 -17.24 1.87
N ARG A 86 -1.76 -17.74 0.75
CA ARG A 86 -0.50 -18.50 0.68
C ARG A 86 0.59 -17.64 0.08
N VAL A 87 1.79 -17.75 0.62
CA VAL A 87 2.99 -17.27 -0.06
C VAL A 87 3.31 -18.32 -1.12
N ARG A 88 3.31 -17.94 -2.40
CA ARG A 88 3.52 -18.81 -3.58
C ARG A 88 4.75 -19.73 -3.51
N SER A 89 5.68 -19.49 -2.59
CA SER A 89 6.94 -20.24 -2.42
C SER A 89 7.06 -21.01 -1.09
N GLU A 90 6.06 -20.99 -0.21
CA GLU A 90 6.12 -21.69 1.08
C GLU A 90 4.87 -22.55 1.33
N THR A 91 5.10 -23.74 1.87
CA THR A 91 4.07 -24.67 2.33
C THR A 91 3.52 -24.35 3.72
N ASP A 92 4.19 -23.48 4.46
CA ASP A 92 3.81 -23.16 5.84
C ASP A 92 2.58 -22.26 5.90
N PRO A 93 1.63 -22.55 6.82
CA PRO A 93 0.45 -21.73 7.00
C PRO A 93 0.84 -20.33 7.48
N LEU A 94 0.49 -19.32 6.69
CA LEU A 94 0.79 -17.93 7.01
C LEU A 94 0.04 -17.53 8.30
N THR A 95 0.76 -16.94 9.25
CA THR A 95 0.13 -16.30 10.41
C THR A 95 -0.38 -14.93 10.02
N ARG A 96 -1.44 -14.46 10.70
CA ARG A 96 -2.01 -13.13 10.43
C ARG A 96 -0.96 -12.05 10.66
N LYS A 97 -0.17 -12.16 11.74
CA LYS A 97 0.98 -11.30 12.04
C LYS A 97 1.96 -11.22 10.88
N ARG A 98 2.36 -12.37 10.33
CA ARG A 98 3.30 -12.43 9.19
C ARG A 98 2.71 -11.76 7.94
N PHE A 99 1.43 -11.95 7.65
CA PHE A 99 0.76 -11.25 6.55
C PHE A 99 0.80 -9.73 6.72
N LEU A 100 0.39 -9.20 7.88
CA LEU A 100 0.42 -7.76 8.12
C LEU A 100 1.85 -7.21 8.12
N SER A 101 2.82 -7.93 8.67
CA SER A 101 4.23 -7.51 8.64
C SER A 101 4.76 -7.42 7.21
N LEU A 102 4.39 -8.35 6.33
CA LEU A 102 4.76 -8.29 4.92
C LEU A 102 4.05 -7.14 4.19
N LEU A 103 2.78 -6.88 4.51
CA LEU A 103 2.02 -5.76 3.96
C LEU A 103 2.67 -4.42 4.34
N PHE A 104 2.80 -4.13 5.63
CA PHE A 104 3.39 -2.86 6.08
C PHE A 104 4.86 -2.73 5.68
N GLY A 105 5.64 -3.82 5.67
CA GLY A 105 7.00 -3.80 5.15
C GLY A 105 7.06 -3.42 3.67
N TYR A 106 6.14 -3.92 2.85
CA TYR A 106 6.04 -3.52 1.45
C TYR A 106 5.62 -2.06 1.28
N LEU A 107 4.63 -1.58 2.05
CA LEU A 107 4.20 -0.19 1.99
C LEU A 107 5.33 0.77 2.39
N SER A 108 6.08 0.46 3.45
CA SER A 108 7.27 1.24 3.84
C SER A 108 8.31 1.30 2.73
N PHE A 109 8.66 0.14 2.16
CA PHE A 109 9.66 0.07 1.09
C PHE A 109 9.21 0.83 -0.16
N ALA A 110 7.95 0.69 -0.55
CA ALA A 110 7.38 1.39 -1.70
C ALA A 110 7.40 2.91 -1.48
N SER A 111 6.97 3.38 -0.31
CA SER A 111 7.01 4.80 0.06
C SER A 111 8.41 5.39 -0.04
N PHE A 112 9.43 4.73 0.53
CA PHE A 112 10.82 5.22 0.43
C PHE A 112 11.37 5.15 -0.99
N SER A 113 11.02 4.11 -1.75
CA SER A 113 11.45 3.99 -3.15
C SER A 113 10.92 5.15 -4.00
N ILE A 114 9.68 5.59 -3.75
CA ILE A 114 9.07 6.74 -4.44
C ILE A 114 9.75 8.04 -4.02
N VAL A 115 10.04 8.22 -2.72
CA VAL A 115 10.78 9.39 -2.23
C VAL A 115 12.14 9.52 -2.92
N VAL A 116 12.87 8.41 -3.05
CA VAL A 116 14.15 8.38 -3.80
C VAL A 116 13.92 8.71 -5.27
N ALA A 117 12.89 8.16 -5.90
CA ALA A 117 12.56 8.48 -7.30
C ALA A 117 12.21 9.97 -7.49
N CYS A 118 11.45 10.58 -6.57
CA CYS A 118 11.14 12.02 -6.58
C CYS A 118 12.39 12.88 -6.38
N LEU A 119 13.30 12.48 -5.48
CA LEU A 119 14.59 13.16 -5.28
C LEU A 119 15.42 13.15 -6.56
N VAL A 120 15.56 11.98 -7.18
CA VAL A 120 16.24 11.80 -8.47
C VAL A 120 15.59 12.68 -9.53
N ALA A 121 14.26 12.64 -9.67
CA ALA A 121 13.53 13.48 -10.63
C ALA A 121 13.77 14.99 -10.41
N THR A 122 13.89 15.42 -9.14
CA THR A 122 14.18 16.82 -8.80
C THR A 122 15.60 17.21 -9.20
N VAL A 123 16.59 16.36 -8.95
CA VAL A 123 17.99 16.61 -9.35
C VAL A 123 18.15 16.71 -10.87
N TYR A 124 17.43 15.88 -11.62
CA TYR A 124 17.47 15.91 -13.09
C TYR A 124 16.52 16.93 -13.73
N SER A 125 15.71 17.65 -12.93
CA SER A 125 14.69 18.58 -13.45
C SER A 125 15.29 19.69 -14.32
N ASP A 126 16.45 20.24 -13.94
CA ASP A 126 17.19 21.25 -14.71
C ASP A 126 17.66 20.72 -16.08
N TYR A 127 18.04 19.44 -16.14
CA TYR A 127 18.41 18.78 -17.39
C TYR A 127 17.19 18.62 -18.31
N PHE A 128 16.03 18.23 -17.77
CA PHE A 128 14.78 18.13 -18.53
C PHE A 128 14.24 19.50 -18.99
N LEU A 129 14.49 20.58 -18.22
CA LEU A 129 14.13 21.94 -18.61
C LEU A 129 14.91 22.42 -19.84
N SER A 130 16.13 21.90 -20.07
CA SER A 130 16.98 22.26 -21.22
C SER A 130 16.53 21.60 -22.55
N LEU A 131 15.81 20.48 -22.51
CA LEU A 131 15.24 19.82 -23.70
C LEU A 131 13.98 20.58 -24.15
N ARG A 132 14.18 21.49 -25.10
CA ARG A 132 13.21 22.49 -25.58
C ARG A 132 12.26 21.94 -26.63
N GLU A 133 11.38 21.01 -26.26
CA GLU A 133 10.15 20.75 -27.02
C GLU A 133 8.92 20.93 -26.14
N SER A 134 8.08 21.90 -26.50
CA SER A 134 6.89 22.30 -25.74
C SER A 134 5.88 21.15 -25.55
N GLY A 135 5.75 20.26 -26.52
CA GLY A 135 4.86 19.09 -26.44
C GLY A 135 5.38 17.99 -25.52
N LEU A 136 6.70 17.73 -25.52
CA LEU A 136 7.30 16.66 -24.72
C LEU A 136 7.22 16.97 -23.21
N LYS A 137 7.40 18.24 -22.83
CA LYS A 137 7.32 18.67 -21.43
C LYS A 137 5.91 18.47 -20.84
N SER A 138 4.86 18.83 -21.58
CA SER A 138 3.48 18.67 -21.13
C SER A 138 3.11 17.19 -21.00
N ALA A 139 3.47 16.35 -21.99
CA ALA A 139 3.22 14.92 -21.92
C ALA A 139 3.93 14.23 -20.75
N VAL A 140 5.21 14.55 -20.51
CA VAL A 140 5.97 14.03 -19.37
C VAL A 140 5.38 14.50 -18.04
N ALA A 141 4.91 15.74 -17.96
CA ALA A 141 4.27 16.28 -16.78
C ALA A 141 2.98 15.52 -16.41
N TYR A 142 2.10 15.29 -17.38
CA TYR A 142 0.87 14.52 -17.15
C TYR A 142 1.15 13.04 -16.84
N LEU A 143 2.18 12.45 -17.44
CA LEU A 143 2.60 11.08 -17.11
C LEU A 143 3.13 10.96 -15.68
N LEU A 144 3.95 11.92 -15.23
CA LEU A 144 4.44 11.97 -13.85
C LEU A 144 3.30 12.21 -12.86
N ALA A 145 2.36 13.11 -13.19
CA ALA A 145 1.17 13.34 -12.39
C ALA A 145 0.32 12.05 -12.27
N TYR A 146 0.08 11.36 -13.40
CA TYR A 146 -0.64 10.08 -13.41
C TYR A 146 0.03 9.03 -12.54
N PHE A 147 1.34 8.82 -12.70
CA PHE A 147 2.07 7.81 -11.94
C PHE A 147 2.12 8.16 -10.44
N GLY A 148 2.32 9.44 -10.11
CA GLY A 148 2.31 9.92 -8.72
C GLY A 148 0.94 9.71 -8.06
N THR A 149 -0.13 10.13 -8.72
CA THR A 149 -1.51 9.97 -8.23
C THR A 149 -1.90 8.50 -8.13
N PHE A 150 -1.59 7.69 -9.14
CA PHE A 150 -1.81 6.23 -9.12
C PHE A 150 -1.15 5.58 -7.91
N THR A 151 0.13 5.88 -7.69
CA THR A 151 0.89 5.27 -6.60
C THR A 151 0.39 5.76 -5.24
N ALA A 152 -0.03 7.02 -5.14
CA ALA A 152 -0.66 7.56 -3.93
C ALA A 152 -1.95 6.80 -3.57
N PHE A 153 -2.86 6.62 -4.53
CA PHE A 153 -4.09 5.85 -4.30
C PHE A 153 -3.82 4.38 -4.03
N GLN A 154 -2.83 3.79 -4.70
CA GLN A 154 -2.44 2.41 -4.45
C GLN A 154 -1.97 2.21 -3.01
N LEU A 155 -1.05 3.05 -2.53
CA LEU A 155 -0.55 2.99 -1.16
C LEU A 155 -1.66 3.30 -0.14
N PHE A 156 -2.51 4.27 -0.43
CA PHE A 156 -3.64 4.63 0.43
C PHE A 156 -4.64 3.47 0.59
N LEU A 157 -5.06 2.84 -0.51
CA LEU A 157 -6.00 1.72 -0.47
C LEU A 157 -5.40 0.50 0.22
N LEU A 158 -4.14 0.18 -0.05
CA LEU A 158 -3.47 -0.92 0.65
C LEU A 158 -3.30 -0.64 2.15
N ALA A 159 -3.07 0.63 2.52
CA ALA A 159 -3.02 1.03 3.93
C ALA A 159 -4.38 0.88 4.60
N LEU A 160 -5.47 1.28 3.92
CA LEU A 160 -6.84 1.07 4.42
C LEU A 160 -7.17 -0.41 4.59
N VAL A 161 -6.78 -1.27 3.64
CA VAL A 161 -6.97 -2.71 3.78
C VAL A 161 -6.20 -3.25 4.99
N GLY A 162 -4.95 -2.82 5.16
CA GLY A 162 -4.13 -3.20 6.32
C GLY A 162 -4.74 -2.76 7.64
N LEU A 163 -5.22 -1.52 7.71
CA LEU A 163 -5.85 -0.95 8.90
C LEU A 163 -7.21 -1.58 9.20
N HIS A 164 -8.06 -1.78 8.19
CA HIS A 164 -9.34 -2.46 8.34
C HIS A 164 -9.14 -3.88 8.89
N TYR A 165 -8.19 -4.62 8.31
CA TYR A 165 -7.87 -5.97 8.77
C TYR A 165 -7.33 -5.98 10.21
N LEU A 166 -6.47 -5.02 10.56
CA LEU A 166 -5.95 -4.86 11.91
C LEU A 166 -7.09 -4.59 12.90
N THR A 167 -7.93 -3.59 12.62
CA THR A 167 -9.03 -3.17 13.49
C THR A 167 -10.07 -4.26 13.67
N ASP A 168 -10.54 -4.89 12.59
CA ASP A 168 -11.53 -5.97 12.67
C ASP A 168 -11.00 -7.15 13.50
N ARG A 169 -9.75 -7.57 13.27
CA ARG A 169 -9.19 -8.73 13.99
C ARG A 169 -8.72 -8.45 15.41
N LEU A 170 -8.39 -7.21 15.76
CA LEU A 170 -8.11 -6.84 17.15
C LEU A 170 -9.39 -6.76 18.00
N HIS A 171 -10.49 -6.30 17.42
CA HIS A 171 -11.77 -6.20 18.14
C HIS A 171 -12.56 -7.50 18.15
N ARG A 172 -12.48 -8.27 17.06
CA ARG A 172 -13.05 -9.60 16.99
C ARG A 172 -12.05 -10.56 17.63
N SER A 173 -12.05 -10.59 18.96
CA SER A 173 -11.42 -11.69 19.68
C SER A 173 -12.06 -12.96 19.12
N ASP A 174 -11.27 -13.79 18.46
CA ASP A 174 -11.67 -15.17 18.17
C ASP A 174 -11.72 -15.86 19.54
N GLY A 175 -12.77 -15.56 20.30
CA GLY A 175 -13.17 -16.27 21.48
C GLY A 175 -13.44 -17.68 21.01
N ARG A 176 -12.42 -18.53 21.10
CA ARG A 176 -12.59 -19.97 20.99
C ARG A 176 -13.63 -20.31 22.03
N ALA A 177 -14.88 -20.51 21.60
CA ALA A 177 -15.85 -21.23 22.38
C ALA A 177 -15.27 -22.64 22.51
N THR A 178 -14.46 -22.85 23.54
CA THR A 178 -14.05 -24.17 23.98
C THR A 178 -15.30 -24.84 24.47
N PHE A 179 -15.99 -25.55 23.58
CA PHE A 179 -16.96 -26.55 24.01
C PHE A 179 -16.17 -27.55 24.84
N LYS A 180 -16.31 -27.47 26.17
CA LYS A 180 -15.95 -28.58 27.06
C LYS A 180 -16.83 -29.74 26.62
N VAL A 181 -16.27 -30.62 25.78
CA VAL A 181 -16.84 -31.95 25.55
C VAL A 181 -16.78 -32.63 26.91
N THR A 182 -17.90 -32.62 27.62
CA THR A 182 -18.01 -33.34 28.89
C THR A 182 -18.10 -34.81 28.49
N PRO A 183 -17.14 -35.67 28.88
CA PRO A 183 -17.22 -37.08 28.53
C PRO A 183 -18.53 -37.66 29.10
N PRO A 184 -19.22 -38.55 28.37
CA PRO A 184 -20.42 -39.19 28.88
C PRO A 184 -20.07 -39.92 30.18
N LYS A 185 -20.87 -39.70 31.23
CA LYS A 185 -20.80 -40.51 32.44
C LYS A 185 -21.04 -41.96 32.04
N ALA A 186 -20.06 -42.82 32.34
CA ALA A 186 -20.26 -44.25 32.32
C ALA A 186 -21.04 -44.58 33.61
N ASP A 187 -22.33 -44.86 33.44
CA ASP A 187 -23.16 -45.53 34.44
C ASP A 187 -23.07 -47.06 34.23
#